data_AF-A0A0K6FX46-F1
#
_entry.id   AF-A0A0K6FX46-F1
#
_cell.length_a   1.000
_cell.length_b   1.000
_cell.length_c   1.000
_cell.angle_alpha   90.00
_cell.angle_beta   90.00
_cell.angle_gamma   90.00
#
_symmetry.space_group_name_H-M   'P 1'
#
loop_
_entity.id
_entity.type
_entity.pdbx_description
1 polymer ?
#
loop_
_entity_poly.entity_id
_entity_poly.type
_entity_poly.pdbx_seq_one_letter_code
_entity_poly.pdbx_strand_id
1 'polypeptide(L)'
;MPSMLPADRLSQYKEGSMKAIKETRPNQTPFAQLYPEKQAATLIQPADPLGYTSKNYSPCSARETKSEETVPTARRLTQLLAHLSQEGTTTSSPINVKALDDIHSLIRKYGSKWPNHGDRIIQPVSKERVVVTGTTGALGSYLLSQLLKSDRVEKVWALNRKSSKGNSREREISSFEDKRLDTGLLNSEKLVFVDADLREPKLNLTHSQTNILQIRSGVTIIIHAAWEVNHSRSLKLFESNICGTRHLLDLAFNSIAPTGLPRFAFTSSIAAAGLAPPGRRLSEIPIAFEDAVTSDGYGQGKFVTEKLLESARHAGLSTCIIRISQLSGDFNSGSWSTTNWLPLIISSSISIGCLPGAIGTVSWLPLDVAARSIVDICISRAIKLPLVVHVSHPRPVRWMTIMSGCATSILSRTGSRLPIVNIDEWSRRISEAAESFEGSKADRYKRFPIIKIQGLLDSTIRSEIEFRTHGHPGHAEFTGVVRLDITIAKVLSETLNSTPELEAKHVERWFEYWDSVGFFKAV
;
A
#
# COMPACT_ATOMS: atom_id res chain seq x y z
N MET A 1 30.07 29.90 -17.10
CA MET A 1 29.10 30.99 -16.88
C MET A 1 27.71 30.44 -17.15
N PRO A 2 26.79 30.41 -16.17
CA PRO A 2 25.48 29.81 -16.37
C PRO A 2 24.48 30.85 -16.88
N SER A 3 23.87 30.58 -18.05
CA SER A 3 22.78 31.37 -18.61
C SER A 3 21.47 31.05 -17.87
N MET A 4 20.90 32.05 -17.20
CA MET A 4 19.56 32.01 -16.64
C MET A 4 18.51 31.87 -17.76
N LEU A 5 17.56 30.94 -17.59
CA LEU A 5 16.32 30.90 -18.37
C LEU A 5 15.23 31.71 -17.66
N PRO A 6 14.33 32.41 -18.38
CA PRO A 6 13.51 33.49 -17.81
C PRO A 6 12.24 33.00 -17.10
N ALA A 7 11.85 33.75 -16.06
CA ALA A 7 10.74 33.49 -15.15
C ALA A 7 9.31 33.65 -15.74
N ASP A 8 9.16 33.89 -17.05
CA ASP A 8 7.89 34.35 -17.65
C ASP A 8 6.99 33.26 -18.26
N ARG A 9 7.26 31.97 -18.03
CA ARG A 9 6.34 30.88 -18.46
C ARG A 9 5.45 30.31 -17.34
N LEU A 10 5.60 30.75 -16.09
CA LEU A 10 4.81 30.26 -14.95
C LEU A 10 3.64 31.18 -14.57
N SER A 11 3.61 32.42 -15.07
CA SER A 11 2.53 33.38 -14.84
C SER A 11 1.32 33.17 -15.75
N GLN A 12 1.52 32.72 -17.00
CA GLN A 12 0.41 32.46 -17.94
C GLN A 12 -0.40 31.19 -17.65
N TYR A 13 0.12 30.27 -16.83
CA TYR A 13 -0.64 29.10 -16.37
C TYR A 13 -1.53 29.39 -15.14
N LYS A 14 -1.38 30.56 -14.49
CA LYS A 14 -2.18 30.92 -13.30
C LYS A 14 -3.52 31.56 -13.62
N GLU A 15 -3.73 32.13 -14.81
CA GLU A 15 -4.98 32.79 -15.17
C GLU A 15 -5.83 32.03 -16.20
N GLY A 16 -5.24 31.15 -17.01
CA GLY A 16 -5.97 30.34 -18.00
C GLY A 16 -6.75 29.15 -17.42
N SER A 17 -6.33 28.60 -16.27
CA SER A 17 -6.94 27.38 -15.69
C SER A 17 -7.98 27.65 -14.60
N MET A 18 -8.17 28.90 -14.16
CA MET A 18 -9.21 29.29 -13.19
C MET A 18 -10.51 29.79 -13.83
N LYS A 19 -10.58 29.95 -15.16
CA LYS A 19 -11.79 30.38 -15.89
C LYS A 19 -12.54 29.28 -16.65
N ALA A 20 -12.04 28.03 -16.66
CA ALA A 20 -12.69 26.88 -17.32
C ALA A 20 -13.24 25.83 -16.33
N ILE A 21 -13.48 26.21 -15.06
CA ILE A 21 -14.12 25.36 -14.04
C ILE A 21 -15.37 26.06 -13.50
N LYS A 22 -16.19 26.58 -14.41
CA LYS A 22 -17.62 26.77 -14.19
C LYS A 22 -18.30 26.12 -15.39
N GLU A 23 -19.19 25.18 -15.08
CA GLU A 23 -20.01 24.40 -16.02
C GLU A 23 -19.30 23.25 -16.73
N THR A 24 -19.08 22.16 -15.99
CA THR A 24 -19.21 20.80 -16.54
C THR A 24 -19.56 19.88 -15.39
N ARG A 25 -20.86 19.60 -15.23
CA ARG A 25 -21.33 18.51 -14.35
C ARG A 25 -20.86 17.19 -15.00
N PRO A 26 -20.12 16.31 -14.30
CA PRO A 26 -19.83 15.00 -14.84
C PRO A 26 -21.13 14.20 -14.95
N ASN A 27 -21.37 13.66 -16.13
CA ASN A 27 -22.55 12.89 -16.51
C ASN A 27 -22.92 11.86 -15.44
N GLN A 28 -24.14 12.06 -14.92
CA GLN A 28 -24.91 11.06 -14.20
C GLN A 28 -25.19 9.87 -15.15
N THR A 29 -25.16 8.67 -14.58
CA THR A 29 -25.51 7.40 -15.20
C THR A 29 -26.96 7.37 -15.72
N PRO A 30 -27.36 6.44 -16.61
CA PRO A 30 -28.66 6.42 -17.32
C PRO A 30 -29.94 6.16 -16.47
N PHE A 31 -29.93 6.37 -15.15
CA PHE A 31 -31.08 6.05 -14.28
C PHE A 31 -31.87 7.27 -13.77
N ALA A 32 -31.65 8.46 -14.35
CA ALA A 32 -32.32 9.70 -13.95
C ALA A 32 -33.64 10.00 -14.69
N GLN A 33 -34.39 8.99 -15.17
CA GLN A 33 -35.64 9.18 -15.94
C GLN A 33 -36.93 8.72 -15.25
N LEU A 34 -36.92 8.43 -13.95
CA LEU A 34 -38.16 8.15 -13.24
C LEU A 34 -38.37 9.21 -12.13
N TYR A 35 -39.45 9.97 -12.32
CA TYR A 35 -40.14 10.91 -11.41
C TYR A 35 -39.80 12.42 -11.54
N PRO A 36 -40.77 13.26 -11.95
CA PRO A 36 -40.62 14.71 -12.05
C PRO A 36 -40.86 15.43 -10.71
N GLU A 37 -40.31 16.65 -10.66
CA GLU A 37 -40.26 17.69 -9.63
C GLU A 37 -41.41 17.79 -8.62
N LYS A 38 -41.07 18.15 -7.36
CA LYS A 38 -41.77 19.20 -6.60
C LYS A 38 -40.89 19.82 -5.49
N GLN A 39 -40.94 21.15 -5.48
CA GLN A 39 -40.53 22.20 -4.52
C GLN A 39 -40.40 21.75 -3.04
N ALA A 40 -39.55 22.31 -2.16
CA ALA A 40 -39.34 23.73 -1.92
C ALA A 40 -38.04 24.05 -1.12
N ALA A 41 -37.67 25.33 -1.19
CA ALA A 41 -36.69 26.09 -0.40
C ALA A 41 -36.80 25.84 1.13
N THR A 42 -35.85 26.14 2.02
CA THR A 42 -34.98 27.32 2.18
C THR A 42 -34.08 27.08 3.43
N LEU A 43 -32.87 27.68 3.50
CA LEU A 43 -32.20 28.23 4.72
C LEU A 43 -31.80 27.20 5.84
N ILE A 44 -30.61 27.10 6.47
CA ILE A 44 -29.59 28.02 7.04
C ILE A 44 -28.35 27.18 7.47
N GLN A 45 -27.13 27.69 7.24
CA GLN A 45 -25.89 27.44 8.02
C GLN A 45 -25.76 28.53 9.12
N PRO A 46 -24.91 28.46 10.18
CA PRO A 46 -23.91 27.45 10.58
C PRO A 46 -23.80 27.13 12.11
N ALA A 47 -23.08 26.03 12.39
CA ALA A 47 -22.03 25.81 13.40
C ALA A 47 -22.20 25.98 14.93
N ASP A 48 -21.64 24.95 15.60
CA ASP A 48 -20.76 24.96 16.80
C ASP A 48 -21.39 24.83 18.21
N PRO A 49 -21.01 23.78 18.96
CA PRO A 49 -21.10 23.82 20.41
C PRO A 49 -19.79 23.37 21.09
N LEU A 50 -18.92 24.33 21.42
CA LEU A 50 -18.19 24.30 22.69
C LEU A 50 -18.85 25.30 23.63
N GLY A 51 -19.66 24.77 24.55
CA GLY A 51 -20.41 25.56 25.51
C GLY A 51 -19.60 25.97 26.74
N TYR A 52 -19.73 27.24 27.13
CA TYR A 52 -19.77 27.67 28.53
C TYR A 52 -20.75 28.85 28.64
N THR A 53 -21.81 28.71 29.43
CA THR A 53 -22.16 29.56 30.58
C THR A 53 -23.56 29.25 31.11
N SER A 54 -23.71 29.53 32.39
CA SER A 54 -24.75 29.08 33.31
C SER A 54 -26.03 29.92 33.29
N LYS A 55 -27.08 29.33 33.90
CA LYS A 55 -28.22 29.96 34.62
C LYS A 55 -29.37 30.53 33.77
N ASN A 56 -30.51 29.81 33.72
CA ASN A 56 -31.67 30.03 34.60
C ASN A 56 -32.98 29.38 34.08
N TYR A 57 -33.62 28.63 34.97
CA TYR A 57 -35.07 28.47 35.20
C TYR A 57 -36.07 27.96 34.12
N SER A 58 -36.55 26.75 34.43
CA SER A 58 -37.79 25.95 34.20
C SER A 58 -39.18 26.66 34.16
N PRO A 59 -40.34 25.96 33.97
CA PRO A 59 -40.68 24.62 33.40
C PRO A 59 -41.97 24.60 32.50
N CYS A 60 -42.36 23.37 32.09
CA CYS A 60 -43.70 22.89 31.69
C CYS A 60 -44.16 23.18 30.25
N SER A 61 -44.74 22.26 29.48
CA SER A 61 -45.10 20.85 29.66
C SER A 61 -45.56 20.33 28.29
N ALA A 62 -45.12 19.16 27.84
CA ALA A 62 -45.91 18.33 26.93
C ALA A 62 -45.31 16.92 26.85
N ARG A 63 -46.21 15.96 26.97
CA ARG A 63 -45.98 14.52 27.02
C ARG A 63 -45.43 13.97 25.71
N GLU A 64 -44.60 12.95 25.89
CA GLU A 64 -44.22 11.85 25.00
C GLU A 64 -45.05 11.66 23.72
N THR A 65 -44.37 11.45 22.60
CA THR A 65 -44.47 10.18 21.85
C THR A 65 -43.29 10.03 20.88
N LYS A 66 -42.71 8.83 20.88
CA LYS A 66 -41.52 8.38 20.16
C LYS A 66 -41.70 8.47 18.63
N SER A 67 -40.64 8.85 17.92
CA SER A 67 -40.43 8.46 16.51
C SER A 67 -38.94 8.32 16.20
N GLU A 68 -38.66 7.38 15.31
CA GLU A 68 -37.40 6.66 15.11
C GLU A 68 -36.37 7.45 14.28
N GLU A 69 -35.14 7.52 14.78
CA GLU A 69 -33.96 7.90 14.00
C GLU A 69 -33.64 6.79 12.98
N THR A 70 -33.82 7.10 11.70
CA THR A 70 -33.55 6.17 10.60
C THR A 70 -32.05 6.18 10.25
N VAL A 71 -31.40 5.05 10.53
CA VAL A 71 -29.98 4.77 10.34
C VAL A 71 -29.63 4.54 8.85
N PRO A 72 -28.77 5.38 8.22
CA PRO A 72 -28.30 5.16 6.83
C PRO A 72 -27.45 3.88 6.66
N THR A 73 -26.87 3.39 7.76
CA THR A 73 -26.00 2.22 7.85
C THR A 73 -26.78 0.92 7.65
N ALA A 74 -27.96 0.79 8.25
CA ALA A 74 -28.78 -0.41 8.15
C ALA A 74 -29.25 -0.64 6.72
N ARG A 75 -29.73 0.40 6.04
CA ARG A 75 -30.26 0.29 4.66
C ARG A 75 -29.19 -0.13 3.66
N ARG A 76 -27.94 0.33 3.81
CA ARG A 76 -26.81 -0.09 2.96
C ARG A 76 -26.32 -1.50 3.30
N LEU A 77 -26.32 -1.88 4.57
CA LEU A 77 -26.04 -3.24 5.02
C LEU A 77 -27.09 -4.22 4.45
N THR A 78 -28.36 -3.83 4.48
CA THR A 78 -29.48 -4.60 3.90
C THR A 78 -29.36 -4.71 2.38
N GLN A 79 -28.90 -3.67 1.68
CA GLN A 79 -28.64 -3.74 0.23
C GLN A 79 -27.49 -4.71 -0.11
N LEU A 80 -26.44 -4.73 0.71
CA LEU A 80 -25.33 -5.68 0.57
C LEU A 80 -25.79 -7.12 0.85
N LEU A 81 -26.58 -7.32 1.90
CA LEU A 81 -27.18 -8.62 2.25
C LEU A 81 -28.21 -9.10 1.22
N ALA A 82 -28.95 -8.17 0.60
CA ALA A 82 -29.92 -8.46 -0.46
C ALA A 82 -29.23 -8.85 -1.77
N HIS A 83 -28.11 -8.22 -2.12
CA HIS A 83 -27.25 -8.67 -3.24
C HIS A 83 -26.70 -10.09 -2.99
N LEU A 84 -26.25 -10.37 -1.76
CA LEU A 84 -25.75 -11.69 -1.37
C LEU A 84 -26.85 -12.78 -1.30
N SER A 85 -28.12 -12.39 -1.21
CA SER A 85 -29.25 -13.33 -1.10
C SER A 85 -29.96 -13.60 -2.44
N GLN A 86 -29.71 -12.81 -3.49
CA GLN A 86 -30.30 -13.04 -4.81
C GLN A 86 -29.45 -13.94 -5.73
N GLU A 87 -28.18 -14.18 -5.40
CA GLU A 87 -27.35 -15.20 -6.03
C GLU A 87 -27.49 -16.53 -5.28
N GLY A 88 -28.41 -17.36 -5.75
CA GLY A 88 -28.64 -18.70 -5.21
C GLY A 88 -27.36 -19.52 -5.16
N THR A 89 -27.09 -20.09 -3.98
CA THR A 89 -26.05 -21.09 -3.70
C THR A 89 -24.61 -20.66 -3.94
N THR A 90 -24.04 -19.87 -3.03
CA THR A 90 -22.70 -20.13 -2.45
C THR A 90 -22.58 -19.42 -1.10
N THR A 91 -21.84 -20.03 -0.18
CA THR A 91 -21.66 -19.60 1.22
C THR A 91 -21.15 -18.16 1.35
N SER A 92 -22.04 -17.18 1.50
CA SER A 92 -21.69 -15.80 1.85
C SER A 92 -21.20 -15.76 3.29
N SER A 93 -19.91 -15.48 3.51
CA SER A 93 -19.42 -15.16 4.86
C SER A 93 -20.13 -13.89 5.33
N PRO A 94 -20.79 -13.89 6.50
CA PRO A 94 -21.50 -12.71 7.00
C PRO A 94 -20.50 -11.56 7.16
N ILE A 95 -20.95 -10.32 6.91
CA ILE A 95 -20.19 -9.11 7.24
C ILE A 95 -19.64 -9.31 8.65
N ASN A 96 -18.30 -9.32 8.74
CA ASN A 96 -17.63 -9.75 9.95
C ASN A 96 -17.70 -8.61 10.97
N VAL A 97 -18.83 -8.51 11.69
CA VAL A 97 -19.04 -7.53 12.77
C VAL A 97 -17.87 -7.53 13.75
N LYS A 98 -17.32 -8.72 14.02
CA LYS A 98 -16.12 -8.89 14.84
C LYS A 98 -14.87 -8.23 14.23
N ALA A 99 -14.67 -8.27 12.92
CA ALA A 99 -13.56 -7.57 12.28
C ALA A 99 -13.67 -6.04 12.44
N LEU A 100 -14.88 -5.48 12.32
CA LEU A 100 -15.11 -4.05 12.56
C LEU A 100 -14.80 -3.68 14.02
N ASP A 101 -15.25 -4.49 14.97
CA ASP A 101 -14.98 -4.30 16.39
C ASP A 101 -13.48 -4.39 16.72
N ASP A 102 -12.77 -5.36 16.14
CA ASP A 102 -11.32 -5.53 16.31
C ASP A 102 -10.55 -4.32 15.74
N ILE A 103 -10.93 -3.83 14.56
CA ILE A 103 -10.38 -2.60 13.94
C ILE A 103 -10.59 -1.41 14.88
N HIS A 104 -11.83 -1.18 15.33
CA HIS A 104 -12.14 -0.07 16.22
C HIS A 104 -11.40 -0.19 17.56
N SER A 105 -11.28 -1.39 18.11
CA SER A 105 -10.57 -1.65 19.36
C SER A 105 -9.09 -1.24 19.26
N LEU A 106 -8.41 -1.64 18.19
CA LEU A 106 -7.00 -1.28 17.97
C LEU A 106 -6.83 0.22 17.70
N ILE A 107 -7.75 0.85 16.95
CA ILE A 107 -7.73 2.31 16.75
C ILE A 107 -7.93 3.06 18.07
N ARG A 108 -8.88 2.64 18.93
CA ARG A 108 -9.06 3.25 20.26
C ARG A 108 -7.81 3.11 21.12
N LYS A 109 -7.19 1.92 21.09
CA LYS A 109 -5.99 1.60 21.88
C LYS A 109 -4.77 2.43 21.45
N TYR A 110 -4.52 2.60 20.15
CA TYR A 110 -3.27 3.19 19.64
C TYR A 110 -3.44 4.53 18.92
N GLY A 111 -4.65 4.97 18.60
CA GLY A 111 -4.93 6.15 17.77
C GLY A 111 -5.33 7.41 18.53
N SER A 112 -5.11 7.48 19.84
CA SER A 112 -5.53 8.61 20.70
C SER A 112 -4.40 9.16 21.59
N LYS A 113 -4.65 10.25 22.33
CA LYS A 113 -3.70 10.84 23.29
C LYS A 113 -2.40 11.35 22.64
N TRP A 114 -2.52 12.06 21.52
CA TRP A 114 -1.39 12.76 20.93
C TRP A 114 -1.09 14.04 21.74
N PRO A 115 0.19 14.38 21.99
CA PRO A 115 0.54 15.62 22.66
C PRO A 115 0.07 16.83 21.85
N ASN A 116 -0.43 17.87 22.53
CA ASN A 116 -0.70 19.14 21.87
C ASN A 116 0.63 19.89 21.69
N HIS A 117 0.95 20.24 20.45
CA HIS A 117 2.08 21.11 20.14
C HIS A 117 1.51 22.47 19.79
N GLY A 118 1.75 23.45 20.67
CA GLY A 118 1.45 24.85 20.37
C GLY A 118 2.26 25.35 19.18
N ASP A 119 1.86 26.50 18.66
CA ASP A 119 2.55 27.13 17.53
C ASP A 119 4.02 27.42 17.88
N ARG A 120 4.91 26.97 17.01
CA ARG A 120 6.36 27.19 17.12
C ARG A 120 6.87 27.83 15.84
N ILE A 121 7.84 28.74 15.98
CA ILE A 121 8.58 29.25 14.85
C ILE A 121 9.46 28.11 14.32
N ILE A 122 9.20 27.69 13.08
CA ILE A 122 9.89 26.58 12.44
C ILE A 122 11.09 27.12 11.65
N GLN A 123 12.27 26.60 11.93
CA GLN A 123 13.45 26.88 11.12
C GLN A 123 13.42 26.05 9.82
N PRO A 124 13.69 26.65 8.65
CA PRO A 124 13.81 25.92 7.41
C PRO A 124 15.05 25.02 7.42
N VAL A 125 15.00 23.91 6.68
CA VAL A 125 16.16 23.04 6.43
C VAL A 125 16.47 22.97 4.95
N SER A 126 17.77 22.96 4.63
CA SER A 126 18.26 22.81 3.26
C SER A 126 18.35 21.35 2.80
N LYS A 127 18.52 20.41 3.75
CA LYS A 127 18.61 18.97 3.50
C LYS A 127 17.77 18.18 4.51
N GLU A 128 17.35 17.00 4.11
CA GLU A 128 16.62 16.05 4.95
C GLU A 128 17.57 15.25 5.84
N ARG A 129 17.11 14.98 7.06
CA ARG A 129 17.68 13.99 7.97
C ARG A 129 16.61 12.94 8.25
N VAL A 130 16.82 11.74 7.73
CA VAL A 130 15.78 10.74 7.53
C VAL A 130 15.93 9.62 8.54
N VAL A 131 14.85 9.28 9.23
CA VAL A 131 14.73 7.96 9.87
C VAL A 131 14.04 7.03 8.87
N VAL A 132 14.61 5.87 8.59
CA VAL A 132 14.00 4.84 7.76
C VAL A 132 14.01 3.51 8.48
N THR A 133 12.88 2.80 8.47
CA THR A 133 12.77 1.49 9.13
C THR A 133 12.69 0.37 8.10
N GLY A 134 13.28 -0.79 8.41
CA GLY A 134 13.09 -1.99 7.59
C GLY A 134 13.98 -2.03 6.35
N THR A 135 15.16 -1.42 6.43
CA THR A 135 16.10 -1.31 5.29
C THR A 135 16.65 -2.67 4.86
N THR A 136 16.67 -3.67 5.73
CA THR A 136 17.04 -5.05 5.36
C THR A 136 15.95 -5.82 4.59
N GLY A 137 14.79 -5.19 4.33
CA GLY A 137 13.68 -5.80 3.57
C GLY A 137 13.76 -5.48 2.08
N ALA A 138 12.89 -6.13 1.28
CA ALA A 138 12.89 -5.97 -0.19
C ALA A 138 12.84 -4.50 -0.63
N LEU A 139 11.77 -3.77 -0.31
CA LEU A 139 11.63 -2.35 -0.64
C LEU A 139 12.63 -1.47 0.15
N GLY A 140 12.89 -1.83 1.41
CA GLY A 140 13.72 -1.05 2.32
C GLY A 140 15.17 -0.88 1.84
N SER A 141 15.76 -1.89 1.21
CA SER A 141 17.14 -1.80 0.73
C SER A 141 17.27 -0.81 -0.43
N TYR A 142 16.28 -0.77 -1.34
CA TYR A 142 16.23 0.25 -2.38
C TYR A 142 15.96 1.64 -1.79
N LEU A 143 15.07 1.77 -0.80
CA LEU A 143 14.85 3.06 -0.11
C LEU A 143 16.17 3.58 0.48
N LEU A 144 16.92 2.72 1.18
CA LEU A 144 18.21 3.10 1.74
C LEU A 144 19.20 3.50 0.64
N SER A 145 19.33 2.71 -0.42
CA SER A 145 20.22 3.02 -1.55
C SER A 145 19.89 4.38 -2.18
N GLN A 146 18.61 4.68 -2.42
CA GLN A 146 18.17 5.95 -3.01
C GLN A 146 18.39 7.14 -2.06
N LEU A 147 18.15 6.95 -0.76
CA LEU A 147 18.39 8.00 0.24
C LEU A 147 19.88 8.36 0.34
N LEU A 148 20.78 7.38 0.33
CA LEU A 148 22.23 7.60 0.45
C LEU A 148 22.81 8.31 -0.79
N LYS A 149 22.29 7.99 -1.99
CA LYS A 149 22.65 8.64 -3.25
C LYS A 149 22.13 10.07 -3.38
N SER A 150 21.12 10.46 -2.60
CA SER A 150 20.48 11.78 -2.74
C SER A 150 21.28 12.90 -2.08
N ASP A 151 21.58 13.97 -2.83
CA ASP A 151 22.22 15.18 -2.30
C ASP A 151 21.30 16.04 -1.43
N ARG A 152 19.99 15.80 -1.55
CA ARG A 152 18.97 16.40 -0.67
C ARG A 152 18.94 15.76 0.71
N VAL A 153 19.66 14.66 0.93
CA VAL A 153 19.72 13.95 2.21
C VAL A 153 21.09 14.15 2.84
N GLU A 154 21.08 14.63 4.07
CA GLU A 154 22.26 14.88 4.91
C GLU A 154 22.58 13.67 5.79
N LYS A 155 21.56 13.04 6.38
CA LYS A 155 21.75 11.94 7.33
C LYS A 155 20.63 10.92 7.23
N VAL A 156 20.94 9.64 7.43
CA VAL A 156 20.01 8.52 7.41
C VAL A 156 20.23 7.65 8.65
N TRP A 157 19.24 7.59 9.53
CA TRP A 157 19.19 6.58 10.59
C TRP A 157 18.40 5.37 10.11
N ALA A 158 19.09 4.25 9.87
CA ALA A 158 18.49 2.99 9.49
C ALA A 158 18.11 2.20 10.76
N LEU A 159 16.83 2.24 11.11
CA LEU A 159 16.29 1.59 12.31
C LEU A 159 15.85 0.16 11.97
N ASN A 160 16.60 -0.81 12.46
CA ASN A 160 16.32 -2.23 12.22
C ASN A 160 16.35 -3.03 13.52
N ARG A 161 15.56 -4.11 13.56
CA ARG A 161 15.56 -5.04 14.69
C ARG A 161 16.92 -5.71 14.82
N LYS A 162 17.38 -5.92 16.06
CA LYS A 162 18.45 -6.88 16.32
C LYS A 162 18.02 -8.26 15.84
N SER A 163 18.91 -8.99 15.20
CA SER A 163 18.68 -10.39 14.83
C SER A 163 19.59 -11.28 15.65
N SER A 164 19.14 -12.50 15.91
CA SER A 164 19.97 -13.59 16.38
C SER A 164 20.94 -14.12 15.32
N LYS A 165 20.72 -13.79 14.03
CA LYS A 165 21.48 -14.28 12.87
C LYS A 165 22.62 -13.35 12.40
N GLY A 166 23.12 -12.48 13.28
CA GLY A 166 24.15 -11.49 12.94
C GLY A 166 23.70 -10.04 13.15
N ASN A 167 24.66 -9.11 13.10
CA ASN A 167 24.37 -7.70 13.35
C ASN A 167 23.56 -7.09 12.18
N SER A 168 22.93 -5.93 12.41
CA SER A 168 22.06 -5.30 11.40
C SER A 168 22.80 -4.90 10.11
N ARG A 169 24.12 -4.69 10.18
CA ARG A 169 24.95 -4.32 9.05
C ARG A 169 25.22 -5.48 8.11
N GLU A 170 25.52 -6.67 8.63
CA GLU A 170 25.72 -7.89 7.83
C GLU A 170 24.48 -8.23 7.00
N ARG A 171 23.29 -8.16 7.61
CA ARG A 171 22.03 -8.39 6.89
C ARG A 171 21.76 -7.33 5.83
N GLU A 172 22.17 -6.09 6.05
CA GLU A 172 22.08 -5.02 5.06
C GLU A 172 23.00 -5.31 3.87
N ILE A 173 24.25 -5.72 4.13
CA ILE A 173 25.22 -6.11 3.09
C ILE A 173 24.65 -7.25 2.26
N SER A 174 24.22 -8.35 2.89
CA SER A 174 23.63 -9.48 2.16
C SER A 174 22.41 -9.09 1.34
N SER A 175 21.56 -8.19 1.86
CA SER A 175 20.40 -7.69 1.12
C SER A 175 20.80 -6.84 -0.09
N PHE A 176 21.85 -6.02 0.04
CA PHE A 176 22.39 -5.22 -1.06
C PHE A 176 23.02 -6.10 -2.14
N GLU A 177 23.81 -7.10 -1.75
CA GLU A 177 24.45 -8.05 -2.68
C GLU A 177 23.41 -8.85 -3.46
N ASP A 178 22.41 -9.42 -2.78
CA ASP A 178 21.28 -10.14 -3.37
C ASP A 178 20.56 -9.32 -4.46
N LYS A 179 20.42 -8.01 -4.22
CA LYS A 179 19.73 -7.07 -5.12
C LYS A 179 20.67 -6.37 -6.10
N ARG A 180 21.95 -6.74 -6.13
CA ARG A 180 23.01 -6.09 -6.93
C ARG A 180 23.06 -4.57 -6.73
N LEU A 181 22.80 -4.11 -5.50
CA LEU A 181 22.95 -2.73 -5.09
C LEU A 181 24.40 -2.45 -4.71
N ASP A 182 24.83 -1.19 -4.87
CA ASP A 182 26.17 -0.76 -4.50
C ASP A 182 26.38 -0.81 -2.98
N THR A 183 27.13 -1.82 -2.53
CA THR A 183 27.49 -2.02 -1.11
C THR A 183 28.42 -0.93 -0.58
N GLY A 184 29.13 -0.21 -1.45
CA GLY A 184 29.97 0.93 -1.06
C GLY A 184 29.17 2.04 -0.38
N LEU A 185 27.88 2.18 -0.72
CA LEU A 185 26.97 3.14 -0.07
C LEU A 185 26.82 2.88 1.44
N LEU A 186 26.96 1.64 1.89
CA LEU A 186 26.85 1.27 3.30
C LEU A 186 28.02 1.79 4.16
N ASN A 187 29.06 2.35 3.53
CA ASN A 187 30.17 3.05 4.18
C ASN A 187 29.99 4.57 4.18
N SER A 188 28.87 5.09 3.69
CA SER A 188 28.61 6.53 3.64
C SER A 188 28.57 7.13 5.05
N GLU A 189 29.22 8.28 5.23
CA GLU A 189 29.13 9.08 6.46
C GLU A 189 27.71 9.57 6.78
N LYS A 190 26.81 9.57 5.77
CA LYS A 190 25.38 9.87 5.96
C LYS A 190 24.68 8.79 6.79
N LEU A 191 25.18 7.56 6.80
CA LEU A 191 24.48 6.39 7.34
C LEU A 191 24.82 6.12 8.80
N VAL A 192 23.79 6.01 9.63
CA VAL A 192 23.88 5.52 11.00
C VAL A 192 22.96 4.32 11.17
N PHE A 193 23.54 3.16 11.47
CA PHE A 193 22.76 1.99 11.85
C PHE A 193 22.28 2.12 13.29
N VAL A 194 20.98 1.93 13.51
CA VAL A 194 20.38 1.98 14.84
C VAL A 194 19.62 0.69 15.06
N ASP A 195 20.10 -0.09 16.02
CA ASP A 195 19.38 -1.27 16.49
C ASP A 195 18.16 -0.80 17.32
N ALA A 196 16.96 -1.11 16.83
CA ALA A 196 15.70 -0.70 17.43
C ALA A 196 14.69 -1.85 17.40
N ASP A 197 13.99 -2.08 18.50
CA ASP A 197 12.80 -2.94 18.49
C ASP A 197 11.55 -2.07 18.54
N LEU A 198 10.87 -1.97 17.39
CA LEU A 198 9.67 -1.15 17.29
C LEU A 198 8.56 -1.62 18.25
N ARG A 199 8.58 -2.88 18.70
CA ARG A 199 7.56 -3.45 19.60
C ARG A 199 7.74 -2.98 21.05
N GLU A 200 8.93 -2.53 21.40
CA GLU A 200 9.27 -2.12 22.76
C GLU A 200 9.01 -0.63 22.98
N PRO A 201 8.61 -0.22 24.20
CA PRO A 201 8.52 1.19 24.55
C PRO A 201 9.82 1.93 24.23
N LYS A 202 9.70 3.17 23.73
CA LYS A 202 10.85 3.99 23.29
C LYS A 202 11.76 3.28 22.29
N LEU A 203 11.23 2.31 21.53
CA LEU A 203 11.91 1.55 20.48
C LEU A 203 13.11 0.71 20.98
N ASN A 204 13.17 0.44 22.29
CA ASN A 204 14.33 -0.12 23.00
C ASN A 204 15.64 0.65 22.76
N LEU A 205 15.55 1.96 22.50
CA LEU A 205 16.72 2.82 22.28
C LEU A 205 17.37 3.30 23.57
N THR A 206 16.91 2.84 24.74
CA THR A 206 17.38 3.27 26.06
C THR A 206 18.90 3.07 26.25
N HIS A 207 19.47 2.04 25.61
CA HIS A 207 20.92 1.79 25.64
C HIS A 207 21.72 2.62 24.62
N SER A 208 21.05 3.48 23.84
CA SER A 208 21.63 4.36 22.84
C SER A 208 21.08 5.79 22.97
N GLN A 209 21.17 6.34 24.19
CA GLN A 209 20.70 7.69 24.56
C GLN A 209 21.15 8.77 23.55
N THR A 210 22.37 8.65 23.01
CA THR A 210 22.91 9.56 22.00
C THR A 210 22.09 9.53 20.69
N ASN A 211 21.77 8.36 20.15
CA ASN A 211 21.01 8.27 18.90
C ASN A 211 19.59 8.78 19.05
N ILE A 212 18.89 8.46 20.16
CA ILE A 212 17.53 8.99 20.36
C ILE A 212 17.53 10.51 20.52
N LEU A 213 18.53 11.10 21.20
CA LEU A 213 18.68 12.55 21.30
C LEU A 213 18.98 13.18 19.94
N GLN A 214 19.88 12.58 19.15
CA GLN A 214 20.20 13.05 17.79
C GLN A 214 18.98 12.98 16.87
N ILE A 215 18.20 11.89 16.94
CA ILE A 215 16.97 11.75 16.16
C ILE A 215 15.96 12.82 16.58
N ARG A 216 15.66 12.95 17.89
CA ARG A 216 14.68 13.92 18.40
C ARG A 216 15.05 15.38 18.12
N SER A 217 16.34 15.70 18.04
CA SER A 217 16.82 17.07 17.78
C SER A 217 17.00 17.40 16.31
N GLY A 218 17.08 16.38 15.43
CA GLY A 218 17.48 16.58 14.05
C GLY A 218 16.52 16.02 13.00
N VAL A 219 15.75 14.98 13.28
CA VAL A 219 14.97 14.28 12.23
C VAL A 219 13.97 15.22 11.56
N THR A 220 13.91 15.15 10.24
CA THR A 220 13.03 15.98 9.43
C THR A 220 11.90 15.17 8.78
N ILE A 221 12.12 13.88 8.58
CA ILE A 221 11.11 12.94 8.10
C ILE A 221 11.40 11.52 8.59
N ILE A 222 10.34 10.80 8.97
CA ILE A 222 10.35 9.38 9.27
C ILE A 222 9.66 8.63 8.12
N ILE A 223 10.35 7.68 7.50
CA ILE A 223 9.81 6.78 6.46
C ILE A 223 9.68 5.37 7.07
N HIS A 224 8.46 5.03 7.47
CA HIS A 224 8.14 3.74 8.07
C HIS A 224 7.79 2.70 7.00
N ALA A 225 8.77 1.85 6.66
CA ALA A 225 8.62 0.72 5.75
C ALA A 225 8.71 -0.68 6.41
N ALA A 226 9.03 -0.74 7.70
CA ALA A 226 9.16 -2.01 8.42
C ALA A 226 7.79 -2.62 8.70
N TRP A 227 7.39 -3.60 7.89
CA TRP A 227 6.14 -4.30 8.07
C TRP A 227 6.26 -5.76 7.62
N GLU A 228 5.58 -6.66 8.33
CA GLU A 228 5.52 -8.07 7.91
C GLU A 228 4.38 -8.26 6.91
N VAL A 229 4.68 -8.76 5.71
CA VAL A 229 3.67 -9.06 4.69
C VAL A 229 3.25 -10.51 4.82
N ASN A 230 2.07 -10.75 5.37
CA ASN A 230 1.52 -12.09 5.54
C ASN A 230 -0.01 -12.10 5.50
N HIS A 231 -0.57 -12.39 4.33
CA HIS A 231 -2.01 -12.39 4.07
C HIS A 231 -2.78 -13.50 4.79
N SER A 232 -2.08 -14.52 5.31
CA SER A 232 -2.71 -15.64 6.02
C SER A 232 -2.93 -15.36 7.51
N ARG A 233 -2.47 -14.22 8.03
CA ARG A 233 -2.58 -13.87 9.45
C ARG A 233 -3.82 -13.04 9.74
N SER A 234 -4.41 -13.27 10.90
CA SER A 234 -5.49 -12.43 11.43
C SER A 234 -4.97 -11.07 11.90
N LEU A 235 -5.86 -10.08 11.97
CA LEU A 235 -5.55 -8.72 12.41
C LEU A 235 -4.82 -8.67 13.76
N LYS A 236 -5.22 -9.51 14.72
CA LYS A 236 -4.60 -9.58 16.06
C LYS A 236 -3.09 -9.81 16.01
N LEU A 237 -2.60 -10.59 15.04
CA LEU A 237 -1.17 -10.87 14.91
C LEU A 237 -0.36 -9.66 14.39
N PHE A 238 -1.03 -8.65 13.84
CA PHE A 238 -0.43 -7.39 13.40
C PHE A 238 -0.44 -6.30 14.47
N GLU A 239 -1.00 -6.56 15.66
CA GLU A 239 -1.02 -5.58 16.75
C GLU A 239 0.40 -5.09 17.10
N SER A 240 1.41 -5.96 17.03
CA SER A 240 2.80 -5.56 17.28
C SER A 240 3.35 -4.57 16.24
N ASN A 241 2.92 -4.66 14.98
CA ASN A 241 3.26 -3.70 13.92
C ASN A 241 2.55 -2.36 14.12
N ILE A 242 1.28 -2.40 14.53
CA ILE A 242 0.47 -1.21 14.84
C ILE A 242 1.08 -0.48 16.05
N CYS A 243 1.44 -1.21 17.11
CA CYS A 243 2.16 -0.71 18.27
C CYS A 243 3.49 -0.06 17.87
N GLY A 244 4.26 -0.71 16.98
CA GLY A 244 5.49 -0.13 16.46
C GLY A 244 5.30 1.17 15.70
N THR A 245 4.22 1.30 14.93
CA THR A 245 3.87 2.57 14.29
C THR A 245 3.52 3.63 15.33
N ARG A 246 2.77 3.27 16.36
CA ARG A 246 2.47 4.18 17.48
C ARG A 246 3.75 4.71 18.12
N HIS A 247 4.72 3.85 18.45
CA HIS A 247 5.98 4.29 19.04
C HIS A 247 6.78 5.23 18.12
N LEU A 248 6.74 5.03 16.80
CA LEU A 248 7.38 5.95 15.84
C LEU A 248 6.63 7.29 15.73
N LEU A 249 5.31 7.29 15.83
CA LEU A 249 4.52 8.53 15.92
C LEU A 249 4.82 9.27 17.23
N ASP A 250 4.91 8.56 18.36
CA ASP A 250 5.32 9.16 19.63
C ASP A 250 6.74 9.75 19.53
N LEU A 251 7.67 9.10 18.82
CA LEU A 251 9.00 9.66 18.55
C LEU A 251 8.91 10.97 17.75
N ALA A 252 8.04 11.03 16.75
CA ALA A 252 7.81 12.24 15.97
C ALA A 252 7.25 13.38 16.82
N PHE A 253 6.22 13.12 17.64
CA PHE A 253 5.66 14.11 18.57
C PHE A 253 6.68 14.54 19.64
N ASN A 254 7.57 13.66 20.08
CA ASN A 254 8.63 13.99 21.04
C ASN A 254 9.82 14.75 20.43
N SER A 255 9.71 15.25 19.20
CA SER A 255 10.72 16.10 18.56
C SER A 255 10.97 17.36 19.38
N ILE A 256 12.25 17.67 19.55
CA ILE A 256 12.76 18.91 20.13
C ILE A 256 13.51 19.73 19.07
N ALA A 257 13.44 19.33 17.81
CA ALA A 257 14.13 20.00 16.72
C ALA A 257 13.61 21.44 16.55
N PRO A 258 14.50 22.41 16.25
CA PRO A 258 14.09 23.78 15.93
C PRO A 258 13.27 23.85 14.63
N THR A 259 13.27 22.75 13.86
CA THR A 259 12.51 22.57 12.62
C THR A 259 11.07 22.09 12.87
N GLY A 260 10.66 21.97 14.13
CA GLY A 260 9.33 21.49 14.52
C GLY A 260 9.17 19.98 14.48
N LEU A 261 7.91 19.53 14.35
CA LEU A 261 7.59 18.11 14.20
C LEU A 261 8.08 17.59 12.84
N PRO A 262 8.71 16.41 12.78
CA PRO A 262 9.11 15.82 11.51
C PRO A 262 7.88 15.42 10.69
N ARG A 263 8.07 15.30 9.39
CA ARG A 263 7.08 14.63 8.54
C ARG A 263 7.08 13.13 8.80
N PHE A 264 5.99 12.44 8.50
CA PHE A 264 5.86 11.01 8.70
C PHE A 264 5.23 10.34 7.48
N ALA A 265 5.95 9.44 6.82
CA ALA A 265 5.45 8.65 5.71
C ALA A 265 5.37 7.18 6.11
N PHE A 266 4.24 6.54 5.83
CA PHE A 266 4.03 5.12 6.03
C PHE A 266 3.81 4.43 4.69
N THR A 267 4.57 3.36 4.43
CA THR A 267 4.32 2.50 3.27
C THR A 267 3.15 1.56 3.61
N SER A 268 1.95 2.01 3.26
CA SER A 268 0.74 1.20 3.29
C SER A 268 0.63 0.30 2.05
N SER A 269 -0.48 -0.41 1.91
CA SER A 269 -0.76 -1.31 0.79
C SER A 269 -2.16 -1.09 0.29
N ILE A 270 -2.39 -1.33 -1.00
CA ILE A 270 -3.73 -1.36 -1.56
C ILE A 270 -4.65 -2.37 -0.87
N ALA A 271 -4.10 -3.42 -0.25
CA ALA A 271 -4.89 -4.37 0.54
C ALA A 271 -5.74 -3.69 1.64
N ALA A 272 -5.33 -2.52 2.15
CA ALA A 272 -6.12 -1.77 3.13
C ALA A 272 -7.51 -1.35 2.60
N ALA A 273 -7.67 -1.24 1.28
CA ALA A 273 -8.93 -0.85 0.65
C ALA A 273 -9.95 -2.01 0.57
N GLY A 274 -9.55 -3.23 0.94
CA GLY A 274 -10.40 -4.40 0.86
C GLY A 274 -10.78 -4.79 -0.57
N LEU A 275 -11.85 -5.56 -0.67
CA LEU A 275 -12.46 -5.97 -1.92
C LEU A 275 -13.29 -4.82 -2.48
N ALA A 276 -13.24 -4.63 -3.79
CA ALA A 276 -14.17 -3.73 -4.45
C ALA A 276 -14.65 -4.32 -5.78
N PRO A 277 -15.79 -3.83 -6.30
CA PRO A 277 -16.26 -4.23 -7.60
C PRO A 277 -15.17 -3.99 -8.65
N PRO A 278 -14.98 -4.94 -9.56
CA PRO A 278 -14.02 -4.78 -10.63
C PRO A 278 -14.17 -3.49 -11.43
N GLY A 279 -13.04 -2.91 -11.82
CA GLY A 279 -13.01 -1.66 -12.58
C GLY A 279 -13.34 -0.41 -11.75
N ARG A 280 -13.72 -0.54 -10.46
CA ARG A 280 -13.77 0.61 -9.54
C ARG A 280 -12.40 1.28 -9.54
N ARG A 281 -12.40 2.62 -9.56
CA ARG A 281 -11.21 3.43 -9.36
C ARG A 281 -11.13 3.82 -7.88
N LEU A 282 -10.00 3.57 -7.24
CA LEU A 282 -9.74 4.03 -5.88
C LEU A 282 -9.08 5.41 -5.95
N SER A 283 -9.74 6.43 -5.43
CA SER A 283 -9.15 7.77 -5.32
C SER A 283 -8.11 7.86 -4.20
N GLU A 284 -7.20 8.82 -4.30
CA GLU A 284 -6.16 9.11 -3.30
C GLU A 284 -6.74 9.84 -2.06
N ILE A 285 -7.72 9.20 -1.41
CA ILE A 285 -8.42 9.67 -0.20
C ILE A 285 -8.45 8.57 0.88
N PRO A 286 -8.74 8.92 2.15
CA PRO A 286 -8.93 7.94 3.21
C PRO A 286 -9.96 6.86 2.86
N ILE A 287 -9.69 5.62 3.29
CA ILE A 287 -10.59 4.48 3.11
C ILE A 287 -11.70 4.52 4.16
N ALA A 288 -12.90 4.08 3.76
CA ALA A 288 -14.05 3.91 4.63
C ALA A 288 -13.96 2.59 5.41
N PHE A 289 -14.54 2.54 6.62
CA PHE A 289 -14.46 1.33 7.46
C PHE A 289 -15.12 0.12 6.80
N GLU A 290 -16.20 0.35 6.06
CA GLU A 290 -16.98 -0.66 5.36
C GLU A 290 -16.20 -1.34 4.22
N ASP A 291 -15.33 -0.58 3.55
CA ASP A 291 -14.43 -1.14 2.53
C ASP A 291 -13.35 -2.00 3.23
N ALA A 292 -12.73 -1.50 4.31
CA ALA A 292 -11.62 -2.17 4.99
C ALA A 292 -11.98 -3.50 5.67
N VAL A 293 -13.20 -3.68 6.17
CA VAL A 293 -13.64 -4.94 6.81
C VAL A 293 -13.66 -6.12 5.86
N THR A 294 -13.70 -5.87 4.56
CA THR A 294 -13.66 -6.91 3.52
C THR A 294 -12.23 -7.40 3.23
N SER A 295 -11.21 -6.72 3.76
CA SER A 295 -9.82 -7.14 3.64
C SER A 295 -9.48 -8.34 4.53
N ASP A 296 -8.42 -9.07 4.18
CA ASP A 296 -7.72 -9.97 5.09
C ASP A 296 -7.08 -9.23 6.28
N GLY A 297 -6.57 -9.98 7.26
CA GLY A 297 -5.97 -9.40 8.46
C GLY A 297 -4.73 -8.54 8.20
N TYR A 298 -4.00 -8.76 7.11
CA TYR A 298 -2.87 -7.93 6.72
C TYR A 298 -3.35 -6.53 6.27
N GLY A 299 -4.31 -6.47 5.34
CA GLY A 299 -4.86 -5.19 4.89
C GLY A 299 -5.65 -4.47 5.99
N GLN A 300 -6.35 -5.20 6.87
CA GLN A 300 -6.96 -4.61 8.07
C GLN A 300 -5.90 -3.97 8.99
N GLY A 301 -4.75 -4.63 9.18
CA GLY A 301 -3.65 -4.07 10.00
C GLY A 301 -3.04 -2.81 9.38
N LYS A 302 -2.89 -2.80 8.04
CA LYS A 302 -2.50 -1.60 7.29
C LYS A 302 -3.53 -0.48 7.48
N PHE A 303 -4.83 -0.78 7.33
CA PHE A 303 -5.91 0.18 7.51
C PHE A 303 -5.96 0.79 8.91
N VAL A 304 -5.84 -0.01 9.97
CA VAL A 304 -5.75 0.51 11.36
C VAL A 304 -4.60 1.51 11.47
N THR A 305 -3.46 1.20 10.85
CA THR A 305 -2.29 2.08 10.86
C THR A 305 -2.51 3.36 10.06
N GLU A 306 -3.22 3.31 8.94
CA GLU A 306 -3.67 4.50 8.21
C GLU A 306 -4.50 5.42 9.12
N LYS A 307 -5.42 4.85 9.90
CA LYS A 307 -6.25 5.62 10.86
C LYS A 307 -5.43 6.25 12.00
N LEU A 308 -4.35 5.61 12.44
CA LEU A 308 -3.39 6.24 13.36
C LEU A 308 -2.72 7.47 12.73
N LEU A 309 -2.32 7.39 11.45
CA LEU A 309 -1.72 8.52 10.73
C LEU A 309 -2.72 9.65 10.46
N GLU A 310 -3.98 9.32 10.16
CA GLU A 310 -5.07 10.29 10.04
C GLU A 310 -5.28 11.02 11.37
N SER A 311 -5.36 10.28 12.49
CA SER A 311 -5.50 10.86 13.83
C SER A 311 -4.30 11.73 14.22
N ALA A 312 -3.07 11.27 13.99
CA ALA A 312 -1.86 12.04 14.24
C ALA A 312 -1.79 13.32 13.39
N ARG A 313 -2.34 13.29 12.17
CA ARG A 313 -2.44 14.50 11.33
C ARG A 313 -3.39 15.53 11.89
N HIS A 314 -4.53 15.11 12.42
CA HIS A 314 -5.45 16.02 13.11
C HIS A 314 -4.80 16.64 14.36
N ALA A 315 -3.84 15.94 14.99
CA ALA A 315 -3.04 16.47 16.10
C ALA A 315 -1.82 17.30 15.66
N GLY A 316 -1.68 17.66 14.38
CA GLY A 316 -0.68 18.59 13.88
C GLY A 316 0.53 17.96 13.17
N LEU A 317 0.65 16.63 13.13
CA LEU A 317 1.76 15.97 12.43
C LEU A 317 1.54 15.97 10.91
N SER A 318 2.56 16.27 10.11
CA SER A 318 2.46 16.13 8.66
C SER A 318 2.66 14.67 8.25
N THR A 319 1.56 13.94 8.06
CA THR A 319 1.59 12.51 7.71
C THR A 319 1.27 12.23 6.24
N CYS A 320 1.77 11.11 5.73
CA CYS A 320 1.51 10.58 4.38
C CYS A 320 1.34 9.06 4.42
N ILE A 321 0.23 8.60 3.86
CA ILE A 321 -0.10 7.21 3.64
C ILE A 321 0.23 6.90 2.19
N ILE A 322 1.25 6.08 1.97
CA ILE A 322 1.68 5.68 0.65
C ILE A 322 1.15 4.28 0.38
N ARG A 323 0.02 4.15 -0.32
CA ARG A 323 -0.54 2.84 -0.68
C ARG A 323 0.20 2.29 -1.89
N ILE A 324 0.96 1.22 -1.68
CA ILE A 324 1.74 0.58 -2.75
C ILE A 324 0.90 -0.57 -3.34
N SER A 325 0.92 -0.68 -4.67
CA SER A 325 0.35 -1.84 -5.38
C SER A 325 1.30 -3.04 -5.37
N GLN A 326 1.10 -4.00 -6.27
CA GLN A 326 2.00 -5.16 -6.39
C GLN A 326 3.40 -4.72 -6.80
N LEU A 327 4.40 -5.09 -6.02
CA LEU A 327 5.82 -4.91 -6.36
C LEU A 327 6.33 -6.07 -7.22
N SER A 328 7.19 -5.77 -8.18
CA SER A 328 7.92 -6.75 -9.00
C SER A 328 9.44 -6.66 -8.79
N GLY A 329 10.19 -7.57 -9.41
CA GLY A 329 11.65 -7.44 -9.49
C GLY A 329 12.06 -6.12 -10.15
N ASP A 330 13.14 -5.52 -9.66
CA ASP A 330 13.64 -4.24 -10.18
C ASP A 330 14.17 -4.37 -11.62
N PHE A 331 14.31 -3.24 -12.32
CA PHE A 331 14.75 -3.24 -13.73
C PHE A 331 16.19 -3.71 -13.94
N ASN A 332 17.07 -3.57 -12.95
CA ASN A 332 18.48 -3.92 -13.05
C ASN A 332 18.78 -5.34 -12.59
N SER A 333 18.37 -5.79 -11.42
CA SER A 333 18.73 -7.13 -10.92
C SER A 333 17.66 -8.18 -11.20
N GLY A 334 16.40 -7.77 -11.35
CA GLY A 334 15.26 -8.66 -11.45
C GLY A 334 14.87 -9.31 -10.12
N SER A 335 15.41 -8.85 -8.98
CA SER A 335 15.24 -9.49 -7.67
C SER A 335 13.79 -9.52 -7.19
N TRP A 336 13.08 -10.58 -7.57
CA TRP A 336 11.73 -10.85 -7.13
C TRP A 336 11.73 -12.08 -6.21
N SER A 337 11.31 -11.91 -4.96
CA SER A 337 11.19 -13.00 -4.00
C SER A 337 10.48 -14.23 -4.58
N THR A 338 11.14 -15.39 -4.50
CA THR A 338 10.64 -16.70 -4.95
C THR A 338 9.46 -17.23 -4.13
N THR A 339 9.20 -16.62 -2.98
CA THR A 339 8.04 -16.92 -2.12
C THR A 339 6.79 -16.11 -2.48
N ASN A 340 6.88 -15.17 -3.43
CA ASN A 340 5.72 -14.43 -3.91
C ASN A 340 4.90 -15.27 -4.89
N TRP A 341 3.61 -14.93 -4.98
CA TRP A 341 2.61 -15.72 -5.69
C TRP A 341 2.96 -15.97 -7.16
N LEU A 342 3.56 -15.01 -7.88
CA LEU A 342 3.93 -15.20 -9.29
C LEU A 342 4.96 -16.33 -9.47
N PRO A 343 6.14 -16.31 -8.82
CA PRO A 343 7.03 -17.47 -8.89
C PRO A 343 6.35 -18.78 -8.46
N LEU A 344 5.46 -18.76 -7.45
CA LEU A 344 4.71 -19.98 -7.10
C LEU A 344 3.81 -20.46 -8.24
N ILE A 345 3.15 -19.56 -8.99
CA ILE A 345 2.41 -19.91 -10.21
C ILE A 345 3.34 -20.55 -11.22
N ILE A 346 4.52 -19.97 -11.47
CA ILE A 346 5.48 -20.49 -12.46
C ILE A 346 5.98 -21.88 -12.08
N SER A 347 6.39 -22.09 -10.83
CA SER A 347 6.84 -23.41 -10.34
C SER A 347 5.74 -24.46 -10.48
N SER A 348 4.53 -24.15 -10.01
CA SER A 348 3.37 -25.04 -10.17
C SER A 348 3.02 -25.31 -11.64
N SER A 349 3.14 -24.31 -12.52
CA SER A 349 2.86 -24.40 -13.95
C SER A 349 3.83 -25.33 -14.68
N ILE A 350 5.12 -25.28 -14.32
CA ILE A 350 6.13 -26.22 -14.83
C ILE A 350 5.75 -27.65 -14.44
N SER A 351 5.30 -27.85 -13.20
CA SER A 351 4.93 -29.18 -12.70
C SER A 351 3.76 -29.82 -13.45
N ILE A 352 2.79 -29.03 -13.92
CA ILE A 352 1.60 -29.52 -14.67
C ILE A 352 1.67 -29.31 -16.18
N GLY A 353 2.76 -28.71 -16.68
CA GLY A 353 2.99 -28.54 -18.11
C GLY A 353 2.14 -27.46 -18.79
N CYS A 354 1.58 -26.47 -18.07
CA CYS A 354 0.87 -25.34 -18.68
C CYS A 354 0.87 -24.09 -17.79
N LEU A 355 0.75 -22.91 -18.41
CA LEU A 355 0.67 -21.60 -17.75
C LEU A 355 -0.77 -21.05 -17.73
N PRO A 356 -1.16 -20.24 -16.72
CA PRO A 356 -2.50 -19.66 -16.65
C PRO A 356 -2.61 -18.41 -17.52
N GLY A 357 -3.48 -18.48 -18.52
CA GLY A 357 -3.95 -17.37 -19.34
C GLY A 357 -5.22 -16.77 -18.78
N ALA A 358 -5.32 -15.45 -18.88
CA ALA A 358 -6.45 -14.69 -18.37
C ALA A 358 -6.60 -13.34 -19.09
N ILE A 359 -7.81 -12.79 -19.03
CA ILE A 359 -8.06 -11.42 -19.47
C ILE A 359 -7.69 -10.44 -18.35
N GLY A 360 -7.19 -9.27 -18.73
CA GLY A 360 -6.90 -8.18 -17.81
C GLY A 360 -5.49 -7.65 -17.94
N THR A 361 -5.20 -6.70 -17.09
CA THR A 361 -3.92 -6.01 -17.03
C THR A 361 -3.24 -6.16 -15.69
N VAL A 362 -1.95 -5.82 -15.63
CA VAL A 362 -1.18 -5.76 -14.41
C VAL A 362 -0.44 -4.43 -14.31
N SER A 363 -0.59 -3.75 -13.18
CA SER A 363 0.15 -2.53 -12.84
C SER A 363 1.29 -2.79 -11.85
N TRP A 364 2.11 -3.81 -12.10
CA TRP A 364 3.20 -4.20 -11.19
C TRP A 364 4.33 -3.19 -11.23
N LEU A 365 4.77 -2.74 -10.06
CA LEU A 365 5.75 -1.68 -9.90
C LEU A 365 7.13 -2.26 -9.53
N PRO A 366 8.17 -2.03 -10.35
CA PRO A 366 9.54 -2.44 -10.02
C PRO A 366 10.03 -1.81 -8.69
N LEU A 367 10.77 -2.58 -7.90
CA LEU A 367 11.23 -2.19 -6.57
C LEU A 367 12.07 -0.89 -6.54
N ASP A 368 12.95 -0.71 -7.52
CA ASP A 368 13.78 0.47 -7.69
C ASP A 368 12.93 1.72 -8.01
N VAL A 369 11.95 1.58 -8.90
CA VAL A 369 10.99 2.64 -9.24
C VAL A 369 10.13 3.00 -8.03
N ALA A 370 9.63 2.01 -7.29
CA ALA A 370 8.83 2.21 -6.09
C ALA A 370 9.61 2.99 -5.03
N ALA A 371 10.83 2.56 -4.71
CA ALA A 371 11.67 3.23 -3.73
C ALA A 371 12.02 4.66 -4.14
N ARG A 372 12.44 4.87 -5.39
CA ARG A 372 12.78 6.21 -5.88
C ARG A 372 11.56 7.14 -5.92
N SER A 373 10.38 6.61 -6.25
CA SER A 373 9.12 7.37 -6.20
C SER A 373 8.72 7.77 -4.78
N ILE A 374 8.88 6.86 -3.81
CA ILE A 374 8.65 7.18 -2.39
C ILE A 374 9.62 8.27 -1.93
N VAL A 375 10.90 8.16 -2.32
CA VAL A 375 11.89 9.19 -2.00
C VAL A 375 11.50 10.53 -2.62
N ASP A 376 11.13 10.59 -3.90
CA ASP A 376 10.68 11.81 -4.59
C ASP A 376 9.51 12.49 -3.85
N ILE A 377 8.50 11.71 -3.47
CA ILE A 377 7.33 12.16 -2.68
C ILE A 377 7.76 12.67 -1.30
N CYS A 378 8.61 11.93 -0.60
CA CYS A 378 8.96 12.20 0.80
C CYS A 378 9.95 13.36 0.97
N ILE A 379 10.92 13.51 0.06
CA ILE A 379 12.00 14.51 0.22
C ILE A 379 11.76 15.78 -0.60
N SER A 380 10.67 15.86 -1.38
CA SER A 380 10.21 17.12 -1.96
C SER A 380 9.63 18.02 -0.87
N ARG A 381 10.14 19.26 -0.76
CA ARG A 381 9.63 20.30 0.15
C ARG A 381 8.80 21.38 -0.55
N ALA A 382 8.80 21.39 -1.88
CA ALA A 382 8.08 22.38 -2.67
C ALA A 382 6.54 22.26 -2.52
N ILE A 383 6.06 21.09 -2.10
CA ILE A 383 4.65 20.78 -2.02
C ILE A 383 4.33 20.22 -0.62
N LYS A 384 3.19 20.65 -0.06
CA LYS A 384 2.69 20.10 1.20
C LYS A 384 2.48 18.60 1.05
N LEU A 385 2.98 17.82 2.02
CA LEU A 385 2.87 16.37 1.97
C LEU A 385 1.39 15.93 1.97
N PRO A 386 0.92 15.23 0.92
CA PRO A 386 -0.45 14.74 0.84
C PRO A 386 -0.71 13.69 1.90
N LEU A 387 -1.98 13.60 2.36
CA LEU A 387 -2.35 12.58 3.34
C LEU A 387 -2.35 11.18 2.74
N VAL A 388 -2.83 11.02 1.50
CA VAL A 388 -2.87 9.73 0.81
C VAL A 388 -2.27 9.89 -0.57
N VAL A 389 -1.43 8.93 -0.98
CA VAL A 389 -0.95 8.77 -2.35
C VAL A 389 -0.94 7.29 -2.72
N HIS A 390 -1.19 6.99 -3.99
CA HIS A 390 -1.10 5.62 -4.52
C HIS A 390 0.15 5.50 -5.40
N VAL A 391 1.02 4.56 -5.05
CA VAL A 391 2.25 4.28 -5.78
C VAL A 391 2.06 2.96 -6.51
N SER A 392 1.71 3.06 -7.79
CA SER A 392 1.44 1.95 -8.70
C SER A 392 1.97 2.25 -10.09
N HIS A 393 2.24 1.21 -10.87
CA HIS A 393 2.73 1.37 -12.23
C HIS A 393 1.74 2.21 -13.07
N PRO A 394 2.20 3.27 -13.76
CA PRO A 394 1.29 4.18 -14.48
C PRO A 394 0.79 3.65 -15.83
N ARG A 395 1.46 2.62 -16.35
CA ARG A 395 1.21 2.04 -17.67
C ARG A 395 0.93 0.54 -17.51
N PRO A 396 -0.32 0.14 -17.25
CA PRO A 396 -0.67 -1.26 -17.08
C PRO A 396 -0.37 -2.06 -18.36
N VAL A 397 0.12 -3.29 -18.21
CA VAL A 397 0.38 -4.20 -19.34
C VAL A 397 -0.57 -5.40 -19.30
N ARG A 398 -0.86 -6.02 -20.44
CA ARG A 398 -1.74 -7.20 -20.47
C ARG A 398 -1.11 -8.36 -19.69
N TRP A 399 -1.91 -9.08 -18.90
CA TRP A 399 -1.46 -10.33 -18.24
C TRP A 399 -0.82 -11.31 -19.21
N MET A 400 -1.43 -11.45 -20.39
CA MET A 400 -0.91 -12.31 -21.46
C MET A 400 0.49 -11.90 -21.95
N THR A 401 0.86 -10.62 -21.90
CA THR A 401 2.22 -10.17 -22.24
C THR A 401 3.23 -10.75 -21.26
N ILE A 402 2.91 -10.72 -19.96
CA ILE A 402 3.75 -11.31 -18.92
C ILE A 402 3.84 -12.83 -19.09
N MET A 403 2.71 -13.52 -19.21
CA MET A 403 2.70 -14.99 -19.36
C MET A 403 3.41 -15.46 -20.63
N SER A 404 3.34 -14.71 -21.74
CA SER A 404 4.11 -15.01 -22.95
C SER A 404 5.62 -14.86 -22.72
N GLY A 405 6.02 -13.83 -21.96
CA GLY A 405 7.39 -13.67 -21.50
C GLY A 405 7.84 -14.85 -20.64
N CYS A 406 7.00 -15.30 -19.70
CA CYS A 406 7.27 -16.48 -18.88
C CYS A 406 7.41 -17.75 -19.73
N ALA A 407 6.50 -17.98 -20.69
CA ALA A 407 6.57 -19.13 -21.59
C ALA A 407 7.87 -19.16 -22.40
N THR A 408 8.32 -18.00 -22.88
CA THR A 408 9.58 -17.83 -23.60
C THR A 408 10.79 -18.09 -22.70
N SER A 409 10.78 -17.52 -21.49
CA SER A 409 11.84 -17.66 -20.49
C SER A 409 11.98 -19.13 -20.05
N ILE A 410 10.85 -19.83 -19.87
CA ILE A 410 10.83 -21.27 -19.54
C ILE A 410 11.36 -22.10 -20.70
N LEU A 411 10.91 -21.87 -21.94
CA LEU A 411 11.37 -22.60 -23.12
C LEU A 411 12.90 -22.54 -23.25
N SER A 412 13.49 -21.35 -23.06
CA SER A 412 14.95 -21.18 -23.14
C SER A 412 15.74 -21.98 -22.10
N ARG A 413 15.10 -22.35 -20.98
CA ARG A 413 15.73 -23.04 -19.83
C ARG A 413 15.45 -24.54 -19.80
N THR A 414 14.25 -24.95 -20.18
CA THR A 414 13.79 -26.34 -20.07
C THR A 414 13.74 -27.06 -21.41
N GLY A 415 13.88 -26.33 -22.52
CA GLY A 415 13.69 -26.86 -23.87
C GLY A 415 12.23 -27.19 -24.21
N SER A 416 11.29 -26.97 -23.29
CA SER A 416 9.88 -27.32 -23.44
C SER A 416 9.00 -26.07 -23.36
N ARG A 417 8.22 -25.83 -24.42
CA ARG A 417 7.25 -24.72 -24.43
C ARG A 417 6.01 -25.12 -23.66
N LEU A 418 5.69 -24.37 -22.61
CA LEU A 418 4.43 -24.56 -21.90
C LEU A 418 3.27 -23.85 -22.65
N PRO A 419 2.19 -24.55 -23.02
CA PRO A 419 0.98 -23.90 -23.52
C PRO A 419 0.37 -23.00 -22.44
N ILE A 420 -0.19 -21.87 -22.86
CA ILE A 420 -0.99 -21.00 -22.00
C ILE A 420 -2.46 -21.44 -22.16
N VAL A 421 -3.10 -21.88 -21.08
CA VAL A 421 -4.49 -22.33 -21.05
C VAL A 421 -5.33 -21.40 -20.19
N ASN A 422 -6.65 -21.41 -20.31
CA ASN A 422 -7.50 -20.58 -19.45
C ASN A 422 -7.25 -20.84 -17.95
N ILE A 423 -7.34 -19.80 -17.12
CA ILE A 423 -6.97 -19.89 -15.70
C ILE A 423 -7.78 -20.91 -14.90
N ASP A 424 -9.06 -21.09 -15.24
CA ASP A 424 -9.95 -22.11 -14.64
C ASP A 424 -9.49 -23.52 -15.00
N GLU A 425 -9.12 -23.75 -16.27
CA GLU A 425 -8.55 -25.02 -16.72
C GLU A 425 -7.19 -25.28 -16.07
N TRP A 426 -6.33 -24.26 -15.97
CA TRP A 426 -5.06 -24.35 -15.27
C TRP A 426 -5.25 -24.71 -13.79
N SER A 427 -6.19 -24.06 -13.11
CA SER A 427 -6.49 -24.32 -11.70
C SER A 427 -7.02 -25.73 -11.49
N ARG A 428 -7.91 -26.21 -12.37
CA ARG A 428 -8.42 -27.58 -12.32
C ARG A 428 -7.29 -28.61 -12.41
N ARG A 429 -6.36 -28.42 -13.36
CA ARG A 429 -5.18 -29.29 -13.52
C ARG A 429 -4.26 -29.27 -12.30
N ILE A 430 -4.07 -28.11 -11.67
CA ILE A 430 -3.30 -28.02 -10.41
C ILE A 430 -3.96 -28.85 -9.30
N SER A 431 -5.27 -28.70 -9.11
CA SER A 431 -6.02 -29.42 -8.07
C SER A 431 -5.93 -30.94 -8.30
N GLU A 432 -6.22 -31.40 -9.51
CA GLU A 432 -6.16 -32.82 -9.88
C GLU A 432 -4.74 -33.41 -9.70
N ALA A 433 -3.71 -32.69 -10.16
CA ALA A 433 -2.33 -33.14 -10.03
C ALA A 433 -1.86 -33.24 -8.57
N ALA A 434 -2.37 -32.39 -7.69
CA ALA A 434 -2.01 -32.41 -6.28
C ALA A 434 -2.84 -33.38 -5.44
N GLU A 435 -4.09 -33.64 -5.83
CA GLU A 435 -4.92 -34.68 -5.24
C GLU A 435 -4.40 -36.08 -5.58
N SER A 436 -3.96 -36.26 -6.84
CA SER A 436 -3.34 -37.51 -7.32
C SER A 436 -1.87 -37.68 -6.94
N PHE A 437 -1.25 -36.70 -6.25
CA PHE A 437 0.17 -36.78 -5.90
C PHE A 437 0.42 -37.86 -4.84
N GLU A 438 1.10 -38.93 -5.27
CA GLU A 438 1.59 -39.98 -4.38
C GLU A 438 2.92 -39.56 -3.75
N GLY A 439 2.89 -39.24 -2.45
CA GLY A 439 4.08 -38.85 -1.71
C GLY A 439 3.77 -38.10 -0.42
N SER A 440 4.81 -37.54 0.21
CA SER A 440 4.60 -36.77 1.43
C SER A 440 3.89 -35.45 1.15
N LYS A 441 3.18 -34.93 2.16
CA LYS A 441 2.57 -33.59 2.08
C LYS A 441 3.61 -32.50 1.80
N ALA A 442 4.83 -32.67 2.29
CA ALA A 442 5.93 -31.73 2.08
C ALA A 442 6.37 -31.71 0.61
N ASP A 443 6.53 -32.89 -0.01
CA ASP A 443 6.90 -33.01 -1.43
C ASP A 443 5.80 -32.48 -2.33
N ARG A 444 4.53 -32.74 -2.00
CA ARG A 444 3.38 -32.17 -2.70
C ARG A 444 3.44 -30.64 -2.73
N TYR A 445 3.72 -30.02 -1.58
CA TYR A 445 3.84 -28.56 -1.48
C TYR A 445 5.11 -27.98 -2.06
N LYS A 446 6.15 -28.80 -2.27
CA LYS A 446 7.33 -28.42 -3.01
C LYS A 446 7.04 -28.43 -4.51
N ARG A 447 6.31 -29.44 -4.99
CA ARG A 447 5.93 -29.60 -6.40
C ARG A 447 4.82 -28.64 -6.84
N PHE A 448 3.84 -28.39 -5.99
CA PHE A 448 2.68 -27.53 -6.25
C PHE A 448 2.54 -26.46 -5.17
N PRO A 449 3.50 -25.52 -5.06
CA PRO A 449 3.51 -24.56 -3.97
C PRO A 449 2.32 -23.59 -4.00
N ILE A 450 1.68 -23.36 -5.15
CA ILE A 450 0.54 -22.45 -5.28
C ILE A 450 -0.66 -22.87 -4.41
N ILE A 451 -0.80 -24.16 -4.09
CA ILE A 451 -1.92 -24.70 -3.31
C ILE A 451 -1.95 -24.13 -1.90
N LYS A 452 -0.82 -23.65 -1.38
CA LYS A 452 -0.76 -22.95 -0.09
C LYS A 452 -1.59 -21.66 -0.08
N ILE A 453 -1.86 -21.08 -1.25
CA ILE A 453 -2.61 -19.84 -1.42
C ILE A 453 -3.83 -20.02 -2.35
N GLN A 454 -4.35 -21.25 -2.47
CA GLN A 454 -5.48 -21.56 -3.36
C GLN A 454 -6.69 -20.64 -3.13
N GLY A 455 -7.03 -20.34 -1.87
CA GLY A 455 -8.17 -19.46 -1.58
C GLY A 455 -8.03 -18.04 -2.14
N LEU A 456 -6.81 -17.50 -2.25
CA LEU A 456 -6.56 -16.21 -2.91
C LEU A 456 -6.74 -16.31 -4.43
N LEU A 457 -6.29 -17.43 -4.99
CA LEU A 457 -6.40 -17.72 -6.41
C LEU A 457 -7.87 -17.94 -6.83
N ASP A 458 -8.67 -18.61 -6.01
CA ASP A 458 -10.09 -18.87 -6.29
C ASP A 458 -10.88 -17.58 -6.48
N SER A 459 -10.59 -16.55 -5.68
CA SER A 459 -11.19 -15.22 -5.86
C SER A 459 -10.78 -14.58 -7.18
N THR A 460 -9.52 -14.73 -7.56
CA THR A 460 -9.00 -14.19 -8.84
C THR A 460 -9.64 -14.90 -10.03
N ILE A 461 -9.75 -16.23 -9.97
CA ILE A 461 -10.39 -17.04 -11.00
C ILE A 461 -11.85 -16.65 -11.17
N ARG A 462 -12.59 -16.48 -10.07
CA ARG A 462 -14.00 -16.08 -10.13
C ARG A 462 -14.18 -14.74 -10.84
N SER A 463 -13.40 -13.72 -10.44
CA SER A 463 -13.43 -12.41 -11.10
C SER A 463 -13.05 -12.48 -12.58
N GLU A 464 -12.08 -13.33 -12.94
CA GLU A 464 -11.70 -13.54 -14.33
C GLU A 464 -12.82 -14.17 -15.16
N ILE A 465 -13.46 -15.22 -14.64
CA ILE A 465 -14.62 -15.87 -15.28
C ILE A 465 -15.75 -14.86 -15.48
N GLU A 466 -16.03 -14.03 -14.48
CA GLU A 466 -17.03 -12.95 -14.56
C GLU A 466 -16.69 -11.98 -15.70
N PHE A 467 -15.43 -11.55 -15.85
CA PHE A 467 -15.00 -10.67 -16.94
C PHE A 467 -15.12 -11.29 -18.31
N ARG A 468 -14.77 -12.58 -18.45
CA ARG A 468 -14.91 -13.27 -19.73
C ARG A 468 -16.37 -13.39 -20.13
N THR A 469 -17.26 -13.65 -19.17
CA THR A 469 -18.68 -13.95 -19.41
C THR A 469 -19.51 -12.68 -19.66
N HIS A 470 -19.29 -11.62 -18.89
CA HIS A 470 -20.10 -10.39 -18.94
C HIS A 470 -19.42 -9.22 -19.67
N GLY A 471 -18.21 -9.45 -20.21
CA GLY A 471 -17.42 -8.44 -20.90
C GLY A 471 -16.42 -7.74 -19.97
N HIS A 472 -15.20 -7.58 -20.48
CA HIS A 472 -14.12 -6.94 -19.74
C HIS A 472 -14.22 -5.41 -19.86
N PRO A 473 -14.12 -4.63 -18.76
CA PRO A 473 -14.19 -3.16 -18.79
C PRO A 473 -12.95 -2.48 -19.44
N GLY A 474 -12.20 -3.22 -20.27
CA GLY A 474 -10.95 -2.78 -20.93
C GLY A 474 -9.75 -2.58 -19.99
N HIS A 475 -9.97 -2.36 -18.69
CA HIS A 475 -8.97 -1.86 -17.75
C HIS A 475 -9.04 -2.49 -16.34
N ALA A 476 -9.59 -3.69 -16.20
CA ALA A 476 -9.53 -4.40 -14.92
C ALA A 476 -8.13 -4.98 -14.68
N GLU A 477 -7.67 -4.91 -13.43
CA GLU A 477 -6.48 -5.65 -12.99
C GLU A 477 -6.81 -7.15 -12.96
N PHE A 478 -5.87 -7.99 -13.39
CA PHE A 478 -6.00 -9.44 -13.49
C PHE A 478 -6.48 -10.09 -12.18
N THR A 479 -6.07 -9.54 -11.03
CA THR A 479 -6.45 -10.05 -9.70
C THR A 479 -7.82 -9.56 -9.22
N GLY A 480 -8.63 -8.93 -10.09
CA GLY A 480 -9.88 -8.28 -9.69
C GLY A 480 -9.68 -7.05 -8.80
N VAL A 481 -8.45 -6.52 -8.74
CA VAL A 481 -8.08 -5.42 -7.84
C VAL A 481 -8.53 -4.07 -8.38
N VAL A 482 -8.83 -3.16 -7.45
CA VAL A 482 -9.24 -1.78 -7.73
C VAL A 482 -8.15 -1.04 -8.51
N ARG A 483 -8.54 -0.34 -9.58
CA ARG A 483 -7.61 0.51 -10.32
C ARG A 483 -7.26 1.73 -9.48
N LEU A 484 -5.98 2.01 -9.29
CA LEU A 484 -5.56 3.15 -8.48
C LEU A 484 -5.57 4.44 -9.27
N ASP A 485 -6.18 5.47 -8.71
CA ASP A 485 -5.86 6.83 -9.10
C ASP A 485 -4.46 7.16 -8.61
N ILE A 486 -3.58 7.55 -9.53
CA ILE A 486 -2.18 7.89 -9.23
C ILE A 486 -1.85 9.34 -9.63
N THR A 487 -2.89 10.18 -9.75
CA THR A 487 -2.74 11.55 -10.26
C THR A 487 -1.77 12.37 -9.40
N ILE A 488 -1.89 12.28 -8.07
CA ILE A 488 -0.99 12.99 -7.14
C ILE A 488 0.41 12.38 -7.23
N ALA A 489 0.53 11.05 -7.19
CA ALA A 489 1.84 10.39 -7.25
C ALA A 489 2.63 10.71 -8.53
N LYS A 490 1.96 10.81 -9.69
CA LYS A 490 2.59 11.20 -10.97
C LYS A 490 3.09 12.65 -10.99
N VAL A 491 2.41 13.56 -10.28
CA VAL A 491 2.86 14.94 -10.14
C VAL A 491 4.07 15.04 -9.20
N LEU A 492 4.09 14.23 -8.14
CA LEU A 492 5.14 14.27 -7.12
C LEU A 492 6.40 13.45 -7.48
N SER A 493 6.29 12.48 -8.38
CA SER A 493 7.38 11.60 -8.78
C SER A 493 7.49 11.55 -10.30
N GLU A 494 8.48 12.28 -10.84
CA GLU A 494 8.85 12.16 -12.25
C GLU A 494 9.32 10.74 -12.57
N THR A 495 10.00 10.08 -11.63
CA THR A 495 10.39 8.67 -11.74
C THR A 495 9.18 7.78 -12.02
N LEU A 496 8.09 7.96 -11.26
CA LEU A 496 6.87 7.18 -11.47
C LEU A 496 6.26 7.52 -12.82
N ASN A 497 6.14 8.80 -13.14
CA ASN A 497 5.49 9.27 -14.36
C ASN A 497 6.23 8.82 -15.63
N SER A 498 7.56 8.77 -15.62
CA SER A 498 8.39 8.42 -16.79
C SER A 498 8.71 6.92 -16.91
N THR A 499 8.35 6.09 -15.92
CA THR A 499 8.67 4.66 -15.94
C THR A 499 8.11 3.93 -17.18
N PRO A 500 8.93 3.19 -17.95
CA PRO A 500 8.48 2.49 -19.14
C PRO A 500 7.55 1.32 -18.79
N GLU A 501 6.84 0.80 -19.80
CA GLU A 501 6.04 -0.42 -19.64
C GLU A 501 6.88 -1.64 -19.27
N LEU A 502 6.26 -2.61 -18.61
CA LEU A 502 6.88 -3.92 -18.41
C LEU A 502 6.91 -4.67 -19.76
N GLU A 503 8.09 -5.16 -20.13
CA GLU A 503 8.36 -5.85 -21.38
C GLU A 503 8.92 -7.25 -21.12
N ALA A 504 9.01 -8.08 -22.16
CA ALA A 504 9.56 -9.43 -22.07
C ALA A 504 10.98 -9.47 -21.47
N LYS A 505 11.83 -8.46 -21.75
CA LYS A 505 13.18 -8.35 -21.17
C LYS A 505 13.17 -8.24 -19.64
N HIS A 506 12.14 -7.61 -19.06
CA HIS A 506 11.99 -7.51 -17.60
C HIS A 506 11.56 -8.86 -17.01
N VAL A 507 10.71 -9.60 -17.72
CA VAL A 507 10.35 -10.97 -17.33
C VAL A 507 11.58 -11.88 -17.35
N GLU A 508 12.37 -11.84 -18.42
CA GLU A 508 13.63 -12.60 -18.53
C GLU A 508 14.57 -12.26 -17.36
N ARG A 509 14.68 -10.99 -16.98
CA ARG A 509 15.48 -10.56 -15.83
C ARG A 509 15.01 -11.16 -14.50
N TRP A 510 13.71 -11.33 -14.29
CA TRP A 510 13.18 -12.04 -13.11
C TRP A 510 13.62 -13.51 -13.11
N PHE A 511 13.58 -14.16 -14.28
CA PHE A 511 14.04 -15.54 -14.43
C PHE A 511 15.55 -15.68 -14.20
N GLU A 512 16.38 -14.77 -14.74
CA GLU A 512 17.83 -14.74 -14.47
C GLU A 512 18.12 -14.65 -12.96
N TYR A 513 17.38 -13.80 -12.25
CA TYR A 513 17.48 -13.72 -10.80
C TYR A 513 17.07 -15.04 -10.13
N TRP A 514 15.91 -15.60 -10.51
CA TRP A 514 15.42 -16.87 -9.98
C TRP A 514 16.41 -18.03 -10.22
N ASP A 515 17.07 -18.08 -11.38
CA ASP A 515 18.16 -19.01 -11.66
C ASP A 515 19.31 -18.83 -10.66
N SER A 516 19.74 -17.58 -10.46
CA SER A 516 20.89 -17.24 -9.60
C SER A 516 20.67 -17.63 -8.14
N VAL A 517 19.41 -17.61 -7.66
CA VAL A 517 19.05 -18.04 -6.30
C VAL A 517 18.58 -19.50 -6.25
N GLY A 518 18.74 -20.27 -7.34
CA GLY A 518 18.48 -21.70 -7.38
C GLY A 518 17.00 -22.09 -7.38
N PHE A 519 16.10 -21.19 -7.78
CA PHE A 519 14.66 -21.42 -7.79
C PHE A 519 14.26 -22.67 -8.58
N PHE A 520 14.80 -22.84 -9.78
CA PHE A 520 14.46 -23.95 -10.67
C PHE A 520 15.20 -25.25 -10.34
N LYS A 521 16.19 -25.25 -9.45
CA LYS A 521 16.81 -26.51 -8.96
C LYS A 521 15.86 -27.31 -8.06
N ALA A 522 14.82 -26.65 -7.54
CA ALA A 522 13.84 -27.23 -6.63
C ALA A 522 12.54 -27.69 -7.33
N VAL A 523 12.36 -27.32 -8.60
CA VAL A 523 11.21 -27.62 -9.47
C VAL A 523 11.59 -28.75 -10.39
#